data_AF-A0A2U3KG53-F1
#
_entry.id   AF-A0A2U3KG53-F1
#
_cell.length_a   1.000
_cell.length_b   1.000
_cell.length_c   1.000
_cell.angle_alpha   90.00
_cell.angle_beta   90.00
_cell.angle_gamma   90.00
#
_symmetry.space_group_name_H-M   'P 1'
#
loop_
_entity.id
_entity.type
_entity.pdbx_description
1 polymer ?
#
loop_
_entity_poly.entity_id
_entity_poly.type
_entity_poly.pdbx_seq_one_letter_code
_entity_poly.pdbx_strand_id
1 'polypeptide(L)'
;MASPTDNLSPPPAPNRVFYSLGRMLGVDDFQADQDYHRGRLARALLQMCGTGTLAGLNVTVPQLWWPNTYYPAHGFVYDSAQNVQVNTGTAGISGSAAPAFGTTAGSSVTDSNGIVWTNQGPINPAPWRSSTLFTYPTAILDSNNNVQVLNVQPNFTTGPTRPIWSTAIGATTADPASAPTAWICAGDAAMEIAVMPGVAIDRLGRMIEVPRTVCIRILPWLASQTNSDLSSALHSGNILVDVFATFIPCSSGVTPCFATNDDYSATDAFSANRLLDSFAMRLVLRTEASPGLPQDQWLGTGPAPTGVVTAAYEQSLKQSILAARSGAAAAQPFSPNAAIPVEYPKGFDYSSVFLARISIPATTGTPPYNVNQLTIDNLSRLFLYPASLVARSIGLTSGGES
;
A
#
# COMPACT_ATOMS: atom_id res chain seq x y z
N MET A 1 10.16 18.09 15.16
CA MET A 1 10.33 19.03 14.04
C MET A 1 8.98 19.18 13.37
N ALA A 2 8.47 20.40 13.19
CA ALA A 2 7.25 20.61 12.40
C ALA A 2 7.51 20.09 10.98
N SER A 3 6.58 19.35 10.40
CA SER A 3 6.65 19.00 8.98
C SER A 3 6.68 20.31 8.19
N PRO A 4 7.60 20.51 7.24
CA PRO A 4 7.61 21.71 6.43
C PRO A 4 6.27 21.80 5.69
N THR A 5 5.66 22.98 5.69
CA THR A 5 4.42 23.25 4.97
C THR A 5 4.70 23.17 3.48
N ASP A 6 3.96 22.34 2.74
CA ASP A 6 4.12 22.28 1.28
C ASP A 6 3.42 23.47 0.61
N ASN A 7 4.18 24.25 -0.15
CA ASN A 7 3.66 25.43 -0.87
C ASN A 7 2.67 25.09 -1.99
N LEU A 8 2.45 23.81 -2.29
CA LEU A 8 1.37 23.35 -3.17
C LEU A 8 0.04 23.15 -2.44
N SER A 9 -0.02 23.35 -1.12
CA SER A 9 -1.23 23.17 -0.30
C SER A 9 -1.54 24.45 0.51
N PRO A 10 -2.45 25.33 0.04
CA PRO A 10 -3.24 25.20 -1.18
C PRO A 10 -2.43 25.47 -2.46
N PRO A 11 -2.90 25.02 -3.64
CA PRO A 11 -2.20 25.24 -4.90
C PRO A 11 -1.98 26.73 -5.21
N PRO A 12 -0.75 27.16 -5.54
CA PRO A 12 -0.48 28.56 -5.83
C PRO A 12 -1.02 28.95 -7.20
N ALA A 13 -1.33 30.24 -7.37
CA ALA A 13 -1.63 30.83 -8.67
C ALA A 13 -0.46 30.56 -9.65
N PRO A 14 -0.71 30.45 -10.98
CA PRO A 14 0.34 30.25 -11.98
C PRO A 14 1.15 31.53 -12.25
N ASN A 15 1.48 32.28 -11.21
CA ASN A 15 2.29 33.50 -11.28
C ASN A 15 3.76 33.10 -11.33
N ARG A 16 4.49 33.67 -12.28
CA ARG A 16 5.94 33.48 -12.38
C ARG A 16 6.64 34.75 -11.91
N VAL A 17 7.80 34.56 -11.29
CA VAL A 17 8.67 35.68 -10.90
C VAL A 17 9.10 36.45 -12.15
N PHE A 18 9.08 37.78 -12.04
CA PHE A 18 9.53 38.69 -13.07
C PHE A 18 10.85 39.34 -12.64
N TYR A 19 11.92 39.06 -13.38
CA TYR A 19 13.24 39.66 -13.16
C TYR A 19 13.39 40.92 -14.00
N SER A 20 13.77 42.02 -13.34
CA SER A 20 14.12 43.30 -13.98
C SER A 20 15.59 43.63 -13.76
N LEU A 21 16.20 44.34 -14.72
CA LEU A 21 17.57 44.82 -14.57
C LEU A 21 17.69 45.70 -13.30
N GLY A 22 18.74 45.45 -12.50
CA GLY A 22 19.00 46.19 -11.26
C GLY A 22 18.20 45.73 -10.04
N ARG A 23 17.36 44.69 -10.16
CA ARG A 23 16.69 44.06 -9.00
C ARG A 23 17.65 43.12 -8.26
N MET A 24 17.68 43.22 -6.94
CA MET A 24 18.41 42.27 -6.09
C MET A 24 17.63 40.95 -5.99
N LEU A 25 18.34 39.83 -6.06
CA LEU A 25 17.76 38.49 -5.99
C LEU A 25 17.61 38.07 -4.52
N GLY A 26 16.41 37.64 -4.13
CA GLY A 26 16.14 37.06 -2.82
C GLY A 26 15.86 35.56 -2.85
N VAL A 27 15.88 34.91 -1.68
CA VAL A 27 15.45 33.50 -1.53
C VAL A 27 14.02 33.30 -2.03
N ASP A 28 13.15 34.27 -1.77
CA ASP A 28 11.74 34.23 -2.17
C ASP A 28 11.57 34.17 -3.69
N ASP A 29 12.48 34.81 -4.46
CA ASP A 29 12.44 34.74 -5.92
C ASP A 29 12.72 33.31 -6.40
N PHE A 30 13.67 32.59 -5.79
CA PHE A 30 13.97 31.19 -6.14
C PHE A 30 12.89 30.23 -5.67
N GLN A 31 12.36 30.43 -4.46
CA GLN A 31 11.27 29.62 -3.93
C GLN A 31 10.02 29.76 -4.81
N ALA A 32 9.67 30.99 -5.20
CA ALA A 32 8.53 31.26 -6.07
C ALA A 32 8.72 30.68 -7.48
N ASP A 33 9.93 30.69 -8.06
CA ASP A 33 10.17 30.04 -9.36
C ASP A 33 10.10 28.49 -9.26
N GLN A 34 10.61 27.90 -8.16
CA GLN A 34 10.43 26.46 -7.89
C GLN A 34 8.97 26.08 -7.73
N ASP A 35 8.21 26.83 -6.94
CA ASP A 35 6.78 26.59 -6.73
C ASP A 35 5.97 26.79 -8.01
N TYR A 36 6.37 27.73 -8.87
CA TYR A 36 5.81 27.89 -10.21
C TYR A 36 6.02 26.61 -11.04
N HIS A 37 7.23 26.09 -11.12
CA HIS A 37 7.55 24.89 -11.89
C HIS A 37 6.87 23.63 -11.33
N ARG A 38 6.94 23.42 -10.01
CA ARG A 38 6.24 22.32 -9.31
C ARG A 38 4.73 22.41 -9.54
N GLY A 39 4.14 23.60 -9.38
CA GLY A 39 2.72 23.82 -9.61
C GLY A 39 2.30 23.67 -11.08
N ARG A 40 3.16 24.02 -12.04
CA ARG A 40 2.92 23.78 -13.48
C ARG A 40 2.90 22.28 -13.79
N LEU A 41 3.86 21.52 -13.27
CA LEU A 41 3.89 20.06 -13.42
C LEU A 41 2.67 19.41 -12.77
N ALA A 42 2.36 19.77 -11.52
CA ALA A 42 1.24 19.21 -10.79
C ALA A 42 -0.10 19.46 -11.49
N ARG A 43 -0.31 20.68 -12.01
CA ARG A 43 -1.48 21.00 -12.85
C ARG A 43 -1.51 20.17 -14.13
N ALA A 44 -0.38 19.99 -14.81
CA ALA A 44 -0.33 19.19 -16.03
C ALA A 44 -0.69 17.72 -15.74
N LEU A 45 -0.12 17.13 -14.68
CA LEU A 45 -0.40 15.77 -14.25
C LEU A 45 -1.88 15.58 -13.88
N LEU A 46 -2.45 16.48 -13.08
CA LEU A 46 -3.86 16.38 -12.69
C LEU A 46 -4.80 16.52 -13.90
N GLN A 47 -4.48 17.39 -14.86
CA GLN A 47 -5.32 17.59 -16.05
C GLN A 47 -5.17 16.48 -17.10
N MET A 48 -3.99 15.85 -17.20
CA MET A 48 -3.75 14.79 -18.17
C MET A 48 -4.15 13.42 -17.65
N CYS A 49 -3.84 13.14 -16.39
CA CYS A 49 -3.99 11.82 -15.79
C CYS A 49 -5.16 11.77 -14.81
N GLY A 50 -5.39 12.83 -14.04
CA GLY A 50 -6.30 12.84 -12.89
C GLY A 50 -5.58 12.54 -11.57
N THR A 51 -6.32 12.00 -10.60
CA THR A 51 -5.81 11.60 -9.28
C THR A 51 -6.09 10.11 -9.02
N GLY A 52 -5.15 9.40 -8.41
CA GLY A 52 -5.25 7.95 -8.18
C GLY A 52 -3.92 7.22 -8.29
N THR A 53 -3.99 5.89 -8.32
CA THR A 53 -2.84 5.01 -8.53
C THR A 53 -2.48 4.93 -10.01
N LEU A 54 -1.21 5.21 -10.33
CA LEU A 54 -0.67 5.09 -11.69
C LEU A 54 -0.08 3.70 -11.94
N ALA A 55 0.66 3.17 -10.96
CA ALA A 55 1.31 1.86 -11.05
C ALA A 55 1.52 1.25 -9.67
N GLY A 56 1.42 -0.08 -9.56
CA GLY A 56 1.74 -0.80 -8.33
C GLY A 56 0.81 -0.48 -7.15
N LEU A 57 1.38 -0.23 -5.97
CA LEU A 57 0.64 0.09 -4.73
C LEU A 57 -0.42 -0.95 -4.35
N ASN A 58 -0.21 -2.20 -4.74
CA ASN A 58 -1.13 -3.28 -4.38
C ASN A 58 -1.04 -3.53 -2.87
N VAL A 59 -2.18 -3.54 -2.20
CA VAL A 59 -2.27 -3.81 -0.76
C VAL A 59 -2.57 -5.28 -0.56
N THR A 60 -1.72 -5.98 0.17
CA THR A 60 -1.82 -7.43 0.40
C THR A 60 -1.53 -7.75 1.86
N VAL A 61 -1.84 -8.99 2.26
CA VAL A 61 -1.35 -9.58 3.51
C VAL A 61 -0.58 -10.83 3.14
N PRO A 62 0.77 -10.83 3.23
CA PRO A 62 1.59 -11.96 2.77
C PRO A 62 1.23 -13.29 3.42
N GLN A 63 0.75 -13.26 4.67
CA GLN A 63 0.33 -14.44 5.42
C GLN A 63 -1.03 -15.01 4.99
N LEU A 64 -1.72 -14.37 4.04
CA LEU A 64 -2.99 -14.84 3.49
C LEU A 64 -2.84 -15.12 1.98
N TRP A 65 -3.68 -16.01 1.47
CA TRP A 65 -3.73 -16.29 0.04
C TRP A 65 -4.46 -15.16 -0.71
N TRP A 66 -3.89 -14.71 -1.83
CA TRP A 66 -4.41 -13.69 -2.73
C TRP A 66 -4.36 -14.19 -4.16
N PRO A 67 -5.34 -13.84 -5.01
CA PRO A 67 -5.32 -14.20 -6.42
C PRO A 67 -4.25 -13.41 -7.17
N ASN A 68 -3.69 -14.00 -8.24
CA ASN A 68 -2.72 -13.38 -9.13
C ASN A 68 -1.54 -12.72 -8.38
N THR A 69 -1.10 -13.33 -7.29
CA THR A 69 -0.09 -12.78 -6.37
C THR A 69 1.14 -13.68 -6.37
N TYR A 70 2.32 -13.05 -6.38
CA TYR A 70 3.58 -13.79 -6.32
C TYR A 70 3.83 -14.37 -4.92
N TYR A 71 4.13 -15.67 -4.86
CA TYR A 71 4.57 -16.37 -3.66
C TYR A 71 5.97 -16.96 -3.87
N PRO A 72 6.92 -16.70 -2.95
CA PRO A 72 8.24 -17.33 -3.01
C PRO A 72 8.13 -18.84 -2.74
N ALA A 73 9.11 -19.61 -3.21
CA ALA A 73 9.29 -20.98 -2.75
C ALA A 73 9.54 -20.97 -1.23
N HIS A 74 8.98 -21.94 -0.53
CA HIS A 74 8.95 -22.05 0.93
C HIS A 74 8.18 -20.95 1.68
N GLY A 75 7.59 -19.98 1.00
CA GLY A 75 6.66 -19.04 1.62
C GLY A 75 5.41 -19.75 2.13
N PHE A 76 4.75 -19.20 3.15
CA PHE A 76 3.53 -19.78 3.70
C PHE A 76 2.34 -18.82 3.66
N VAL A 77 1.15 -19.39 3.73
CA VAL A 77 -0.12 -18.70 3.99
C VAL A 77 -0.91 -19.47 5.05
N TYR A 78 -1.80 -18.80 5.77
CA TYR A 78 -2.79 -19.45 6.61
C TYR A 78 -4.04 -19.79 5.80
N ASP A 79 -4.58 -20.98 6.01
CA ASP A 79 -5.93 -21.32 5.55
C ASP A 79 -7.01 -20.85 6.55
N SER A 80 -8.28 -21.05 6.19
CA SER A 80 -9.42 -20.66 7.04
C SER A 80 -9.49 -21.42 8.37
N ALA A 81 -8.79 -22.55 8.51
CA ALA A 81 -8.68 -23.34 9.73
C ALA A 81 -7.39 -23.05 10.52
N GLN A 82 -6.64 -22.00 10.13
CA GLN A 82 -5.35 -21.59 10.70
C GLN A 82 -4.24 -22.64 10.56
N ASN A 83 -4.34 -23.55 9.58
CA ASN A 83 -3.18 -24.36 9.23
C ASN A 83 -2.20 -23.56 8.39
N VAL A 84 -0.91 -23.87 8.55
CA VAL A 84 0.18 -23.32 7.76
C VAL A 84 0.25 -24.08 6.44
N GLN A 85 -0.05 -23.41 5.33
CA GLN A 85 0.07 -23.92 3.97
C GLN A 85 1.36 -23.39 3.37
N VAL A 86 2.32 -24.27 3.07
CA VAL A 86 3.66 -23.87 2.58
C VAL A 86 3.77 -24.15 1.10
N ASN A 87 4.29 -23.20 0.33
CA ASN A 87 4.69 -23.43 -1.05
C ASN A 87 5.92 -24.34 -1.10
N THR A 88 5.72 -25.64 -1.30
CA THR A 88 6.80 -26.63 -1.43
C THR A 88 7.25 -26.82 -2.87
N GLY A 89 6.57 -26.18 -3.83
CA GLY A 89 6.94 -26.14 -5.23
C GLY A 89 7.89 -24.99 -5.57
N THR A 90 7.82 -24.54 -6.82
CA THR A 90 8.57 -23.38 -7.28
C THR A 90 7.89 -22.07 -6.88
N ALA A 91 8.68 -20.99 -6.80
CA ALA A 91 8.11 -19.66 -6.70
C ALA A 91 7.26 -19.36 -7.96
N GLY A 92 6.14 -18.64 -7.78
CA GLY A 92 5.20 -18.41 -8.88
C GLY A 92 4.10 -17.43 -8.53
N ILE A 93 3.25 -17.14 -9.52
CA ILE A 93 2.06 -16.29 -9.36
C ILE A 93 0.84 -17.19 -9.17
N SER A 94 0.09 -16.99 -8.10
CA SER A 94 -1.11 -17.78 -7.78
C SER A 94 -2.19 -17.65 -8.86
N GLY A 95 -3.07 -18.65 -8.93
CA GLY A 95 -4.26 -18.61 -9.79
C GLY A 95 -5.26 -17.49 -9.44
N SER A 96 -6.32 -17.37 -10.24
CA SER A 96 -7.40 -16.40 -10.00
C SER A 96 -8.36 -16.79 -8.87
N ALA A 97 -8.28 -18.03 -8.38
CA ALA A 97 -9.09 -18.55 -7.28
C ALA A 97 -8.22 -19.39 -6.33
N ALA A 98 -8.54 -19.34 -5.04
CA ALA A 98 -7.79 -20.07 -4.02
C ALA A 98 -7.90 -21.58 -4.28
N PRO A 99 -6.79 -22.34 -4.20
CA PRO A 99 -6.88 -23.79 -4.26
C PRO A 99 -7.66 -24.32 -3.05
N ALA A 100 -8.32 -25.45 -3.21
CA ALA A 100 -8.95 -26.15 -2.09
C ALA A 100 -7.84 -26.73 -1.20
N PHE A 101 -7.40 -25.95 -0.20
CA PHE A 101 -6.38 -26.38 0.74
C PHE A 101 -6.79 -27.70 1.41
N GLY A 102 -5.89 -28.68 1.40
CA GLY A 102 -6.14 -29.95 2.07
C GLY A 102 -6.22 -29.73 3.58
N THR A 103 -7.17 -30.38 4.24
CA THR A 103 -7.43 -30.18 5.68
C THR A 103 -6.60 -31.09 6.59
N THR A 104 -5.97 -32.11 6.02
CA THR A 104 -5.09 -33.05 6.75
C THR A 104 -3.64 -32.62 6.62
N ALA A 105 -2.91 -32.56 7.73
CA ALA A 105 -1.48 -32.28 7.73
C ALA A 105 -0.73 -33.29 6.82
N GLY A 106 0.13 -32.79 5.94
CA GLY A 106 0.87 -33.55 4.93
C GLY A 106 0.18 -33.65 3.57
N SER A 107 -1.11 -33.31 3.49
CA SER A 107 -1.78 -33.19 2.18
C SER A 107 -1.19 -32.03 1.38
N SER A 108 -1.15 -32.19 0.05
CA SER A 108 -0.69 -31.15 -0.87
C SER A 108 -1.71 -30.90 -1.97
N VAL A 109 -1.82 -29.66 -2.42
CA VAL A 109 -2.67 -29.24 -3.54
C VAL A 109 -1.87 -28.34 -4.49
N THR A 110 -2.02 -28.56 -5.79
CA THR A 110 -1.43 -27.69 -6.82
C THR A 110 -2.47 -26.69 -7.29
N ASP A 111 -2.13 -25.41 -7.33
CA ASP A 111 -3.02 -24.39 -7.89
C ASP A 111 -3.01 -24.41 -9.43
N SER A 112 -3.87 -23.59 -10.06
CA SER A 112 -4.00 -23.57 -11.52
C SER A 112 -2.76 -23.07 -12.27
N ASN A 113 -1.80 -22.45 -11.56
CA ASN A 113 -0.57 -21.88 -12.13
C ASN A 113 0.67 -22.68 -11.71
N GLY A 114 0.50 -23.85 -11.06
CA GLY A 114 1.58 -24.78 -10.74
C GLY A 114 2.23 -24.61 -9.37
N ILE A 115 1.75 -23.71 -8.50
CA ILE A 115 2.23 -23.59 -7.12
C ILE A 115 1.72 -24.78 -6.32
N VAL A 116 2.61 -25.46 -5.58
CA VAL A 116 2.26 -26.62 -4.74
C VAL A 116 2.19 -26.19 -3.28
N TRP A 117 1.01 -26.25 -2.69
CA TRP A 117 0.75 -25.94 -1.30
C TRP A 117 0.67 -27.21 -0.47
N THR A 118 1.54 -27.37 0.52
CA THR A 118 1.52 -28.49 1.47
C THR A 118 1.08 -28.02 2.85
N ASN A 119 0.08 -28.69 3.42
CA ASN A 119 -0.43 -28.41 4.76
C ASN A 119 0.55 -28.92 5.82
N GLN A 120 1.06 -28.03 6.68
CA GLN A 120 1.96 -28.37 7.81
C GLN A 120 1.24 -28.52 9.16
N GLY A 121 -0.09 -28.44 9.15
CA GLY A 121 -0.94 -28.35 10.33
C GLY A 121 -0.97 -26.94 10.93
N PRO A 122 -1.66 -26.74 12.06
CA PRO A 122 -1.60 -25.49 12.81
C PRO A 122 -0.19 -25.30 13.38
N ILE A 123 0.17 -24.04 13.67
CA ILE A 123 1.40 -23.76 14.42
C ILE A 123 1.34 -24.50 15.75
N ASN A 124 2.36 -25.30 16.02
CA ASN A 124 2.48 -26.01 17.28
C ASN A 124 2.61 -24.99 18.41
N PRO A 125 1.69 -24.98 19.40
CA PRO A 125 1.76 -24.04 20.51
C PRO A 125 2.99 -24.27 21.38
N ALA A 126 3.59 -25.45 21.32
CA ALA A 126 4.86 -25.70 21.94
C ALA A 126 6.01 -25.25 21.02
N PRO A 127 6.82 -24.25 21.43
CA PRO A 127 8.00 -23.86 20.68
C PRO A 127 9.05 -24.97 20.71
N TRP A 128 10.16 -24.75 20.00
CA TRP A 128 11.33 -25.64 20.09
C TRP A 128 11.73 -25.87 21.55
N ARG A 129 11.89 -27.13 21.93
CA ARG A 129 12.33 -27.59 23.26
C ARG A 129 13.42 -28.62 23.06
N SER A 130 14.34 -28.74 24.01
CA SER A 130 15.43 -29.72 23.93
C SER A 130 14.92 -31.15 24.07
N SER A 131 15.57 -32.09 23.38
CA SER A 131 15.30 -33.54 23.48
C SER A 131 13.81 -33.91 23.33
N THR A 132 13.08 -33.15 22.50
CA THR A 132 11.63 -33.25 22.35
C THR A 132 11.29 -33.83 21.00
N LEU A 133 10.36 -34.79 20.97
CA LEU A 133 9.86 -35.39 19.74
C LEU A 133 8.84 -34.45 19.07
N PHE A 134 9.10 -34.12 17.81
CA PHE A 134 8.17 -33.45 16.91
C PHE A 134 7.68 -34.44 15.85
N THR A 135 6.37 -34.43 15.60
CA THR A 135 5.74 -35.29 14.58
C THR A 135 5.76 -34.57 13.23
N TYR A 136 6.18 -35.23 12.16
CA TYR A 136 6.07 -34.65 10.83
C TYR A 136 4.66 -34.87 10.25
N PRO A 137 4.07 -33.90 9.55
CA PRO A 137 4.55 -32.52 9.39
C PRO A 137 4.16 -31.64 10.58
N THR A 138 4.97 -30.62 10.86
CA THR A 138 4.67 -29.63 11.89
C THR A 138 5.36 -28.31 11.58
N ALA A 139 4.73 -27.21 12.00
CA ALA A 139 5.30 -25.87 12.00
C ALA A 139 5.41 -25.34 13.44
N ILE A 140 6.49 -24.62 13.74
CA ILE A 140 6.73 -24.00 15.05
C ILE A 140 7.10 -22.52 14.88
N LEU A 141 7.00 -21.73 15.95
CA LEU A 141 7.55 -20.37 15.99
C LEU A 141 8.94 -20.35 16.61
N ASP A 142 9.86 -19.61 15.99
CA ASP A 142 11.19 -19.36 16.54
C ASP A 142 11.25 -18.09 17.43
N SER A 143 12.44 -17.73 17.93
CA SER A 143 12.60 -16.49 18.73
C SER A 143 12.56 -15.20 17.93
N ASN A 144 12.68 -15.30 16.61
CA ASN A 144 12.59 -14.17 15.70
C ASN A 144 11.15 -13.99 15.17
N ASN A 145 10.19 -14.78 15.69
CA ASN A 145 8.80 -14.82 15.28
C ASN A 145 8.56 -15.35 13.86
N ASN A 146 9.52 -16.10 13.29
CA ASN A 146 9.33 -16.79 12.02
C ASN A 146 8.71 -18.17 12.22
N VAL A 147 7.90 -18.57 11.25
CA VAL A 147 7.42 -19.94 11.10
C VAL A 147 8.56 -20.81 10.59
N GLN A 148 8.86 -21.87 11.33
CA GLN A 148 9.84 -22.89 10.99
C GLN A 148 9.12 -24.21 10.75
N VAL A 149 9.37 -24.83 9.60
CA VAL A 149 8.71 -26.06 9.17
C VAL A 149 9.68 -27.21 9.34
N LEU A 150 9.22 -28.32 9.93
CA LEU A 150 10.03 -29.51 10.07
C LEU A 150 10.27 -30.13 8.69
N ASN A 151 11.54 -30.30 8.32
CA ASN A 151 11.94 -30.79 6.99
C ASN A 151 12.47 -32.24 7.03
N VAL A 152 12.37 -32.91 8.18
CA VAL A 152 12.85 -34.28 8.38
C VAL A 152 11.67 -35.19 8.72
N GLN A 153 11.58 -36.32 8.00
CA GLN A 153 10.57 -37.36 8.17
C GLN A 153 11.15 -38.60 8.89
N PRO A 154 10.30 -39.45 9.51
CA PRO A 154 8.88 -39.26 9.78
C PRO A 154 8.60 -38.50 11.08
N ASN A 155 9.51 -38.52 12.04
CA ASN A 155 9.47 -37.72 13.27
C ASN A 155 10.90 -37.28 13.58
N PHE A 156 11.06 -36.20 14.32
CA PHE A 156 12.37 -35.67 14.65
C PHE A 156 12.48 -35.37 16.15
N THR A 157 13.53 -35.87 16.79
CA THR A 157 13.86 -35.51 18.18
C THR A 157 14.93 -34.42 18.15
N THR A 158 14.61 -33.27 18.73
CA THR A 158 15.52 -32.12 18.80
C THR A 158 16.74 -32.39 19.66
N GLY A 159 17.82 -31.65 19.40
CA GLY A 159 19.03 -31.71 20.18
C GLY A 159 18.93 -31.12 21.58
N PRO A 160 20.01 -31.22 22.37
CA PRO A 160 20.05 -30.65 23.70
C PRO A 160 20.21 -29.12 23.69
N THR A 161 20.69 -28.54 22.58
CA THR A 161 20.97 -27.11 22.45
C THR A 161 20.08 -26.47 21.40
N ARG A 162 19.61 -25.26 21.71
CA ARG A 162 18.71 -24.51 20.85
C ARG A 162 19.42 -24.10 19.54
N PRO A 163 18.77 -24.28 18.38
CA PRO A 163 19.32 -23.83 17.10
C PRO A 163 19.49 -22.31 17.03
N ILE A 164 20.45 -21.88 16.22
CA ILE A 164 20.49 -20.50 15.73
C ILE A 164 19.62 -20.45 14.48
N TRP A 165 18.47 -19.79 14.60
CA TRP A 165 17.46 -19.78 13.56
C TRP A 165 17.85 -18.93 12.36
N SER A 166 17.78 -19.53 11.17
CA SER A 166 17.81 -18.78 9.91
C SER A 166 16.53 -17.97 9.75
N THR A 167 16.67 -16.73 9.27
CA THR A 167 15.55 -15.78 9.11
C THR A 167 15.10 -15.59 7.66
N ALA A 168 15.91 -16.01 6.68
CA ALA A 168 15.56 -15.93 5.27
C ALA A 168 14.60 -17.06 4.86
N ILE A 169 13.57 -16.75 4.09
CA ILE A 169 12.62 -17.75 3.56
C ILE A 169 13.38 -18.80 2.75
N GLY A 170 13.10 -20.08 3.00
CA GLY A 170 13.75 -21.23 2.38
C GLY A 170 15.11 -21.62 2.98
N ALA A 171 15.68 -20.79 3.86
CA ALA A 171 16.95 -21.13 4.52
C ALA A 171 16.75 -22.26 5.54
N THR A 172 17.67 -23.22 5.52
CA THR A 172 17.64 -24.37 6.43
C THR A 172 18.35 -24.04 7.73
N THR A 173 17.76 -24.46 8.85
CA THR A 173 18.42 -24.40 10.17
C THR A 173 18.81 -25.81 10.60
N ALA A 174 20.09 -25.99 10.92
CA ALA A 174 20.61 -27.21 11.52
C ALA A 174 20.17 -27.30 12.98
N ASP A 175 19.70 -28.48 13.40
CA ASP A 175 19.55 -28.78 14.81
C ASP A 175 20.82 -29.51 15.28
N PRO A 176 21.58 -28.95 16.23
CA PRO A 176 22.98 -29.30 16.50
C PRO A 176 23.23 -30.74 17.00
N ALA A 177 22.23 -31.63 17.04
CA ALA A 177 22.39 -32.99 17.53
C ALA A 177 22.32 -34.12 16.49
N SER A 178 21.91 -33.91 15.23
CA SER A 178 21.89 -35.03 14.25
C SER A 178 21.44 -34.69 12.82
N ALA A 179 20.90 -33.49 12.55
CA ALA A 179 20.32 -33.17 11.25
C ALA A 179 20.72 -31.77 10.76
N PRO A 180 21.55 -31.64 9.70
CA PRO A 180 22.04 -30.35 9.21
C PRO A 180 20.95 -29.48 8.57
N THR A 181 19.77 -30.03 8.25
CA THR A 181 18.66 -29.32 7.59
C THR A 181 17.30 -29.64 8.24
N ALA A 182 17.28 -29.75 9.57
CA ALA A 182 16.11 -30.15 10.35
C ALA A 182 14.88 -29.24 10.11
N TRP A 183 15.11 -27.93 9.99
CA TRP A 183 14.06 -26.93 9.87
C TRP A 183 14.25 -26.07 8.63
N ILE A 184 13.16 -25.63 8.01
CA ILE A 184 13.15 -24.62 6.93
C ILE A 184 12.38 -23.40 7.42
N CYS A 185 12.94 -22.21 7.27
CA CYS A 185 12.25 -20.97 7.55
C CYS A 185 11.21 -20.67 6.46
N ALA A 186 9.95 -20.49 6.84
CA ALA A 186 8.87 -20.15 5.93
C ALA A 186 8.57 -18.64 5.86
N GLY A 187 9.00 -17.88 6.88
CA GLY A 187 8.86 -16.41 6.95
C GLY A 187 8.24 -15.91 8.26
N ASP A 188 8.06 -14.59 8.39
CA ASP A 188 7.50 -13.96 9.59
C ASP A 188 6.02 -14.31 9.78
N ALA A 189 5.67 -14.79 10.97
CA ALA A 189 4.32 -15.16 11.36
C ALA A 189 3.41 -13.95 11.64
N ALA A 190 4.00 -12.76 11.88
CA ALA A 190 3.25 -11.55 12.17
C ALA A 190 2.39 -11.12 10.98
N MET A 191 1.09 -10.93 11.20
CA MET A 191 0.22 -10.39 10.15
C MET A 191 0.57 -8.94 9.82
N GLU A 192 0.92 -8.72 8.55
CA GLU A 192 1.34 -7.42 8.06
C GLU A 192 0.52 -7.00 6.85
N ILE A 193 0.01 -5.77 6.88
CA ILE A 193 -0.51 -5.12 5.69
C ILE A 193 0.71 -4.66 4.88
N ALA A 194 0.93 -5.26 3.72
CA ALA A 194 2.01 -4.95 2.81
C ALA A 194 1.49 -4.14 1.62
N VAL A 195 1.96 -2.90 1.50
CA VAL A 195 1.74 -2.05 0.32
C VAL A 195 2.94 -2.19 -0.60
N MET A 196 2.73 -2.74 -1.80
CA MET A 196 3.78 -2.96 -2.78
C MET A 196 4.32 -1.63 -3.34
N PRO A 197 5.55 -1.61 -3.89
CA PRO A 197 6.10 -0.43 -4.56
C PRO A 197 5.17 0.08 -5.66
N GLY A 198 5.21 1.38 -5.92
CA GLY A 198 4.38 1.98 -6.96
C GLY A 198 4.33 3.50 -6.90
N VAL A 199 3.48 4.06 -7.75
CA VAL A 199 3.33 5.50 -7.95
C VAL A 199 1.85 5.88 -7.94
N ALA A 200 1.54 6.98 -7.26
CA ALA A 200 0.23 7.61 -7.28
C ALA A 200 0.35 9.12 -7.54
N ILE A 201 -0.76 9.73 -7.98
CA ILE A 201 -0.90 11.18 -8.10
C ILE A 201 -2.03 11.63 -7.19
N ASP A 202 -1.74 12.57 -6.31
CA ASP A 202 -2.75 13.09 -5.39
C ASP A 202 -3.66 14.15 -6.01
N ARG A 203 -4.61 14.65 -5.21
CA ARG A 203 -5.59 15.67 -5.64
C ARG A 203 -4.95 17.05 -5.88
N LEU A 204 -3.71 17.27 -5.44
CA LEU A 204 -2.92 18.47 -5.72
C LEU A 204 -2.08 18.32 -6.99
N GLY A 205 -2.00 17.11 -7.56
CA GLY A 205 -1.17 16.76 -8.71
C GLY A 205 0.27 16.39 -8.34
N ARG A 206 0.57 16.17 -7.06
CA ARG A 206 1.89 15.73 -6.59
C ARG A 206 2.04 14.24 -6.83
N MET A 207 3.25 13.82 -7.19
CA MET A 207 3.59 12.42 -7.35
C MET A 207 4.01 11.83 -6.00
N ILE A 208 3.41 10.70 -5.64
CA ILE A 208 3.79 9.90 -4.47
C ILE A 208 4.46 8.65 -5.00
N GLU A 209 5.78 8.58 -4.86
CA GLU A 209 6.57 7.40 -5.22
C GLU A 209 6.87 6.57 -3.97
N VAL A 210 6.54 5.28 -4.05
CA VAL A 210 6.79 4.28 -3.02
C VAL A 210 7.82 3.31 -3.59
N PRO A 211 9.11 3.47 -3.30
CA PRO A 211 10.18 2.72 -3.95
C PRO A 211 10.34 1.29 -3.42
N ARG A 212 9.74 0.97 -2.27
CA ARG A 212 9.86 -0.33 -1.58
C ARG A 212 8.56 -0.72 -0.91
N THR A 213 8.38 -2.01 -0.66
CA THR A 213 7.23 -2.52 0.09
C THR A 213 7.20 -1.91 1.48
N VAL A 214 6.04 -1.39 1.88
CA VAL A 214 5.80 -0.90 3.24
C VAL A 214 4.91 -1.87 3.98
N CYS A 215 5.40 -2.35 5.12
CA CYS A 215 4.67 -3.28 5.98
C CYS A 215 4.17 -2.57 7.24
N ILE A 216 2.91 -2.78 7.58
CA ILE A 216 2.31 -2.32 8.84
C ILE A 216 1.76 -3.53 9.58
N ARG A 217 2.27 -3.78 10.79
CA ARG A 217 1.77 -4.85 11.67
C ARG A 217 0.37 -4.51 12.15
N ILE A 218 -0.61 -5.28 11.70
CA ILE A 218 -2.04 -4.96 11.91
C ILE A 218 -2.46 -5.15 13.38
N LEU A 219 -1.97 -6.19 14.05
CA LEU A 219 -2.36 -6.51 15.43
C LEU A 219 -1.91 -5.44 16.44
N PRO A 220 -0.62 -5.02 16.48
CA PRO A 220 -0.22 -3.90 17.33
C PRO A 220 -0.95 -2.60 17.02
N TRP A 221 -1.23 -2.34 15.74
CA TRP A 221 -1.99 -1.15 15.33
C TRP A 221 -3.44 -1.19 15.80
N LEU A 222 -4.14 -2.33 15.70
CA LEU A 222 -5.50 -2.50 16.22
C LEU A 222 -5.53 -2.38 17.75
N ALA A 223 -4.54 -2.94 18.43
CA ALA A 223 -4.41 -2.86 19.88
C ALA A 223 -4.15 -1.43 20.39
N SER A 224 -3.61 -0.54 19.55
CA SER A 224 -3.43 0.88 19.91
C SER A 224 -4.68 1.73 19.70
N GLN A 225 -5.76 1.20 19.12
CA GLN A 225 -7.01 1.92 18.93
C GLN A 225 -7.88 1.87 20.18
N THR A 226 -8.76 2.85 20.36
CA THR A 226 -9.72 2.81 21.47
C THR A 226 -10.87 1.85 21.16
N ASN A 227 -11.44 1.20 22.19
CA ASN A 227 -12.61 0.34 22.01
C ASN A 227 -13.82 1.09 21.43
N SER A 228 -13.92 2.41 21.69
CA SER A 228 -14.98 3.27 21.14
C SER A 228 -14.80 3.51 19.63
N ASP A 229 -13.57 3.67 19.17
CA ASP A 229 -13.29 3.85 17.74
C ASP A 229 -13.49 2.54 16.99
N LEU A 230 -13.06 1.41 17.57
CA LEU A 230 -13.27 0.07 17.00
C LEU A 230 -14.76 -0.29 16.90
N SER A 231 -15.57 0.08 17.91
CA SER A 231 -17.02 -0.15 17.85
C SER A 231 -17.72 0.78 16.86
N SER A 232 -17.28 2.04 16.75
CA SER A 232 -17.82 2.99 15.77
C SER A 232 -17.43 2.61 14.34
N ALA A 233 -16.30 1.93 14.17
CA ALA A 233 -15.83 1.43 12.88
C ALA A 233 -16.42 0.08 12.47
N LEU A 234 -17.39 -0.45 13.22
CA LEU A 234 -18.05 -1.72 12.94
C LEU A 234 -19.23 -1.51 11.96
N HIS A 235 -19.08 -2.00 10.73
CA HIS A 235 -20.09 -1.95 9.68
C HIS A 235 -20.43 -3.37 9.24
N SER A 236 -21.70 -3.76 9.39
CA SER A 236 -22.19 -5.07 8.94
C SER A 236 -21.33 -6.25 9.41
N GLY A 237 -20.88 -6.22 10.67
CA GLY A 237 -20.03 -7.27 11.26
C GLY A 237 -18.55 -7.23 10.84
N ASN A 238 -18.08 -6.14 10.24
CA ASN A 238 -16.68 -5.95 9.89
C ASN A 238 -16.17 -4.59 10.39
N ILE A 239 -14.96 -4.55 10.93
CA ILE A 239 -14.25 -3.29 11.18
C ILE A 239 -13.67 -2.80 9.86
N LEU A 240 -14.06 -1.60 9.43
CA LEU A 240 -13.56 -0.99 8.20
C LEU A 240 -12.32 -0.13 8.48
N VAL A 241 -11.24 -0.45 7.75
CA VAL A 241 -9.97 0.26 7.81
C VAL A 241 -9.55 0.66 6.40
N ASP A 242 -9.34 1.94 6.16
CA ASP A 242 -8.85 2.42 4.87
C ASP A 242 -7.33 2.64 4.90
N VAL A 243 -6.68 2.32 3.78
CA VAL A 243 -5.24 2.52 3.57
C VAL A 243 -5.05 3.75 2.70
N PHE A 244 -4.30 4.73 3.23
CA PHE A 244 -3.97 5.96 2.53
C PHE A 244 -2.46 6.12 2.35
N ALA A 245 -2.06 6.66 1.20
CA ALA A 245 -0.72 7.18 0.97
C ALA A 245 -0.75 8.71 0.95
N THR A 246 0.09 9.35 1.75
CA THR A 246 0.17 10.80 1.87
C THR A 246 1.55 11.28 1.43
N PHE A 247 1.61 12.33 0.61
CA PHE A 247 2.85 13.01 0.29
C PHE A 247 3.37 13.76 1.51
N ILE A 248 4.65 13.58 1.85
CA ILE A 248 5.32 14.34 2.91
C ILE A 248 6.55 15.01 2.33
N PRO A 249 6.63 16.35 2.32
CA PRO A 249 7.89 17.02 2.02
C PRO A 249 8.87 16.82 3.17
N CYS A 250 10.08 16.35 2.89
CA CYS A 250 11.16 16.29 3.86
C CYS A 250 12.30 17.22 3.43
N SER A 251 12.68 18.17 4.28
CA SER A 251 13.85 19.00 4.02
C SER A 251 15.13 18.15 4.02
N SER A 252 15.95 18.34 3.00
CA SER A 252 17.22 17.63 2.85
C SER A 252 18.31 18.56 2.33
N GLY A 253 19.58 18.24 2.65
CA GLY A 253 20.74 18.99 2.18
C GLY A 253 20.71 20.43 2.64
N VAL A 254 20.82 20.65 3.95
CA VAL A 254 20.91 22.01 4.51
C VAL A 254 22.18 22.68 3.98
N THR A 255 22.03 23.83 3.30
CA THR A 255 23.13 24.59 2.71
C THR A 255 23.06 26.04 3.15
N PRO A 256 24.21 26.75 3.16
CA PRO A 256 24.20 28.19 3.32
C PRO A 256 23.27 28.83 2.29
N CYS A 257 22.37 29.70 2.74
CA CYS A 257 21.46 30.44 1.86
C CYS A 257 21.54 31.94 2.14
N PHE A 258 21.03 32.73 1.20
CA PHE A 258 20.79 34.15 1.47
C PHE A 258 19.80 34.27 2.64
N ALA A 259 19.90 35.35 3.41
CA ALA A 259 18.95 35.62 4.48
C ALA A 259 17.52 35.71 3.91
N THR A 260 16.56 35.08 4.59
CA THR A 260 15.14 35.26 4.31
C THR A 260 14.69 36.60 4.90
N ASN A 261 14.08 37.47 4.08
CA ASN A 261 13.76 38.88 4.37
C ASN A 261 14.99 39.80 4.43
N ASP A 262 14.78 41.11 4.22
CA ASP A 262 15.77 42.22 4.20
C ASP A 262 16.57 42.41 5.52
N ASP A 263 16.59 41.42 6.41
CA ASP A 263 17.34 41.45 7.64
C ASP A 263 18.77 40.96 7.42
N TYR A 264 19.68 41.91 7.17
CA TYR A 264 21.13 41.70 7.13
C TYR A 264 21.71 41.05 8.41
N SER A 265 20.91 40.93 9.48
CA SER A 265 21.30 40.31 10.76
C SER A 265 20.71 38.90 10.97
N ALA A 266 20.09 38.29 9.96
CA ALA A 266 19.49 36.97 10.10
C ALA A 266 20.53 35.92 10.52
N THR A 267 20.29 35.29 11.68
CA THR A 267 21.15 34.24 12.26
C THR A 267 20.90 32.85 11.67
N ASP A 268 19.85 32.71 10.83
CA ASP A 268 19.53 31.48 10.12
C ASP A 268 20.21 31.48 8.75
N ALA A 269 21.51 31.20 8.74
CA ALA A 269 22.32 31.16 7.53
C ALA A 269 22.09 29.89 6.69
N PHE A 270 21.19 28.99 7.10
CA PHE A 270 21.12 27.63 6.58
C PHE A 270 19.68 27.20 6.30
N SER A 271 19.32 27.08 5.02
CA SER A 271 18.04 26.50 4.62
C SER A 271 18.23 25.18 3.87
N ALA A 272 17.15 24.40 3.77
CA ALA A 272 17.16 23.17 3.00
C ALA A 272 17.31 23.51 1.51
N ASN A 273 18.36 22.98 0.87
CA ASN A 273 18.57 23.15 -0.57
C ASN A 273 17.49 22.43 -1.39
N ARG A 274 16.94 21.34 -0.86
CA ARG A 274 15.95 20.50 -1.55
C ARG A 274 14.87 19.99 -0.61
N LEU A 275 13.63 20.05 -1.07
CA LEU A 275 12.55 19.24 -0.54
C LEU A 275 12.62 17.87 -1.21
N LEU A 276 12.84 16.83 -0.42
CA LEU A 276 12.74 15.45 -0.85
C LEU A 276 11.28 15.03 -0.83
N ASP A 277 10.84 14.44 -1.93
CA ASP A 277 9.53 13.83 -2.06
C ASP A 277 9.50 12.55 -1.23
N SER A 278 8.86 12.60 -0.06
CA SER A 278 8.67 11.46 0.82
C SER A 278 7.19 11.11 0.91
N PHE A 279 6.89 10.03 1.62
CA PHE A 279 5.53 9.54 1.75
C PHE A 279 5.28 8.94 3.13
N ALA A 280 4.02 8.93 3.55
CA ALA A 280 3.55 8.16 4.68
C ALA A 280 2.42 7.23 4.26
N MET A 281 2.46 6.01 4.78
CA MET A 281 1.34 5.06 4.72
C MET A 281 0.56 5.14 6.02
N ARG A 282 -0.76 5.30 5.92
CA ARG A 282 -1.63 5.46 7.08
C ARG A 282 -2.80 4.49 6.98
N LEU A 283 -3.04 3.78 8.07
CA LEU A 283 -4.28 3.05 8.30
C LEU A 283 -5.24 3.98 9.05
N VAL A 284 -6.48 4.04 8.59
CA VAL A 284 -7.51 4.94 9.12
C VAL A 284 -8.78 4.15 9.40
N LEU A 285 -9.24 4.14 10.66
CA LEU A 285 -10.54 3.57 11.00
C LEU A 285 -11.66 4.43 10.41
N ARG A 286 -12.65 3.77 9.81
CA ARG A 286 -13.83 4.44 9.27
C ARG A 286 -14.93 4.44 10.31
N THR A 287 -15.02 5.51 11.12
CA THR A 287 -16.00 5.61 12.21
C THR A 287 -17.33 6.23 11.77
N GLU A 288 -17.46 6.62 10.51
CA GLU A 288 -18.66 7.27 9.99
C GLU A 288 -19.77 6.25 9.71
N ALA A 289 -21.04 6.65 9.81
CA ALA A 289 -22.17 5.74 9.60
C ALA A 289 -22.25 5.16 8.18
N SER A 290 -21.72 5.86 7.17
CA SER A 290 -21.70 5.41 5.77
C SER A 290 -20.40 5.85 5.08
N PRO A 291 -19.31 5.08 5.24
CA PRO A 291 -18.01 5.43 4.69
C PRO A 291 -18.03 5.41 3.14
N GLY A 292 -17.88 6.58 2.53
CA GLY A 292 -17.82 6.74 1.08
C GLY A 292 -16.56 6.12 0.47
N LEU A 293 -16.62 5.84 -0.83
CA LEU A 293 -15.48 5.43 -1.65
C LEU A 293 -15.07 6.59 -2.57
N PRO A 294 -13.81 6.63 -3.04
CA PRO A 294 -13.35 7.66 -3.95
C PRO A 294 -14.27 7.80 -5.17
N GLN A 295 -14.69 9.03 -5.46
CA GLN A 295 -15.45 9.34 -6.66
C GLN A 295 -14.53 9.92 -7.73
N ASP A 296 -14.63 9.34 -8.94
CA ASP A 296 -13.94 9.88 -10.11
C ASP A 296 -14.59 11.21 -10.49
N GLN A 297 -13.76 12.25 -10.64
CA GLN A 297 -14.20 13.57 -11.08
C GLN A 297 -14.72 13.55 -12.52
N TRP A 298 -14.31 12.55 -13.31
CA TRP A 298 -14.76 12.36 -14.68
C TRP A 298 -15.97 11.42 -14.80
N LEU A 299 -16.52 10.89 -13.69
CA LEU A 299 -17.60 9.89 -13.70
C LEU A 299 -18.80 10.27 -14.58
N GLY A 300 -19.09 11.57 -14.71
CA GLY A 300 -20.16 12.09 -15.58
C GLY A 300 -19.97 11.81 -17.08
N THR A 301 -18.77 11.43 -17.55
CA THR A 301 -18.55 11.02 -18.94
C THR A 301 -19.06 9.62 -19.26
N GLY A 302 -19.42 8.83 -18.23
CA GLY A 302 -19.76 7.43 -18.38
C GLY A 302 -18.53 6.53 -18.63
N PRO A 303 -18.73 5.21 -18.76
CA PRO A 303 -17.65 4.25 -18.96
C PRO A 303 -16.93 4.47 -20.29
N ALA A 304 -15.72 3.91 -20.41
CA ALA A 304 -15.04 3.82 -21.70
C ALA A 304 -15.94 3.09 -22.73
N PRO A 305 -16.09 3.61 -23.95
CA PRO A 305 -16.98 3.04 -24.93
C PRO A 305 -16.40 1.71 -25.43
N THR A 306 -17.23 0.67 -25.52
CA THR A 306 -16.84 -0.67 -26.01
C THR A 306 -17.18 -0.89 -27.50
N GLY A 307 -17.39 0.18 -28.25
CA GLY A 307 -17.82 0.15 -29.67
C GLY A 307 -17.62 1.48 -30.39
N VAL A 308 -18.41 1.74 -31.44
CA VAL A 308 -18.31 2.98 -32.23
C VAL A 308 -18.57 4.20 -31.35
N VAL A 309 -17.61 5.11 -31.32
CA VAL A 309 -17.73 6.42 -30.66
C VAL A 309 -18.80 7.24 -31.38
N THR A 310 -19.91 7.53 -30.71
CA THR A 310 -21.00 8.35 -31.29
C THR A 310 -20.66 9.84 -31.19
N ALA A 311 -21.20 10.66 -32.10
CA ALA A 311 -21.03 12.10 -32.04
C ALA A 311 -21.53 12.73 -30.72
N ALA A 312 -22.59 12.15 -30.12
CA ALA A 312 -23.10 12.59 -28.81
C ALA A 312 -22.13 12.29 -27.66
N TYR A 313 -21.52 11.10 -27.66
CA TYR A 313 -20.50 10.73 -26.68
C TYR A 313 -19.24 11.59 -26.85
N GLU A 314 -18.80 11.80 -28.09
CA GLU A 314 -17.68 12.70 -28.41
C GLU A 314 -17.94 14.14 -27.92
N GLN A 315 -19.15 14.66 -28.14
CA GLN A 315 -19.55 15.97 -27.64
C GLN A 315 -19.54 16.02 -26.11
N SER A 316 -20.01 14.96 -25.44
CA SER A 316 -19.97 14.84 -23.98
C SER A 316 -18.53 14.84 -23.44
N LEU A 317 -17.63 14.09 -24.07
CA LEU A 317 -16.21 14.08 -23.71
C LEU A 317 -15.57 15.46 -23.86
N LYS A 318 -15.79 16.11 -25.01
CA LYS A 318 -15.32 17.48 -25.27
C LYS A 318 -15.87 18.45 -24.23
N GLN A 319 -17.16 18.35 -23.92
CA GLN A 319 -17.80 19.23 -22.93
C GLN A 319 -17.22 19.01 -21.54
N SER A 320 -16.93 17.76 -21.13
CA SER A 320 -16.25 17.48 -19.86
C SER A 320 -14.85 18.06 -19.81
N ILE A 321 -14.07 17.97 -20.89
CA ILE A 321 -12.74 18.59 -20.99
C ILE A 321 -12.83 20.11 -20.84
N LEU A 322 -13.77 20.74 -21.56
CA LEU A 322 -13.98 22.18 -21.49
C LEU A 322 -14.47 22.63 -20.11
N ALA A 323 -15.29 21.81 -19.44
CA ALA A 323 -15.83 22.07 -18.13
C ALA A 323 -14.86 21.78 -16.97
N ALA A 324 -13.76 21.05 -17.20
CA ALA A 324 -12.83 20.55 -16.18
C ALA A 324 -12.22 21.63 -15.27
N ARG A 325 -12.24 22.91 -15.67
CA ARG A 325 -11.81 24.07 -14.86
C ARG A 325 -12.93 25.04 -14.50
N SER A 326 -14.19 24.65 -14.65
CA SER A 326 -15.36 25.46 -14.32
C SER A 326 -16.32 24.71 -13.37
N GLY A 327 -17.04 25.45 -12.53
CA GLY A 327 -18.01 24.87 -11.60
C GLY A 327 -17.41 24.22 -10.34
N ALA A 328 -18.22 23.46 -9.61
CA ALA A 328 -17.85 22.86 -8.32
C ALA A 328 -16.68 21.85 -8.41
N ALA A 329 -16.44 21.26 -9.58
CA ALA A 329 -15.31 20.35 -9.83
C ALA A 329 -13.95 21.07 -9.96
N ALA A 330 -13.96 22.36 -10.30
CA ALA A 330 -12.75 23.21 -10.30
C ALA A 330 -12.32 23.57 -8.86
N ALA A 331 -13.27 23.54 -7.92
CA ALA A 331 -13.00 23.60 -6.50
C ALA A 331 -12.52 22.22 -6.04
N GLN A 332 -11.25 21.91 -6.30
CA GLN A 332 -10.55 20.89 -5.52
C GLN A 332 -10.75 21.19 -4.02
N PRO A 333 -10.69 20.20 -3.11
CA PRO A 333 -10.96 20.35 -1.66
C PRO A 333 -10.14 21.41 -0.90
N PHE A 334 -9.29 22.15 -1.60
CA PHE A 334 -8.30 23.08 -1.08
C PHE A 334 -8.74 24.56 -1.19
N SER A 335 -10.02 24.82 -1.49
CA SER A 335 -10.63 26.14 -1.26
C SER A 335 -11.45 26.11 0.04
N PRO A 336 -11.54 27.22 0.82
CA PRO A 336 -12.27 27.25 2.08
C PRO A 336 -13.75 26.82 2.03
N ASN A 337 -14.36 26.84 0.84
CA ASN A 337 -15.77 26.48 0.60
C ASN A 337 -15.94 25.25 -0.30
N ALA A 338 -14.86 24.49 -0.58
CA ALA A 338 -14.96 23.30 -1.39
C ALA A 338 -15.70 22.18 -0.64
N ALA A 339 -16.52 21.41 -1.36
CA ALA A 339 -17.11 20.20 -0.81
C ALA A 339 -15.99 19.20 -0.49
N ILE A 340 -16.00 18.65 0.74
CA ILE A 340 -15.08 17.59 1.13
C ILE A 340 -15.45 16.33 0.34
N PRO A 341 -14.49 15.69 -0.36
CA PRO A 341 -14.74 14.44 -1.07
C PRO A 341 -15.24 13.36 -0.10
N VAL A 342 -16.22 12.58 -0.56
CA VAL A 342 -16.98 11.63 0.27
C VAL A 342 -16.12 10.50 0.85
N GLU A 343 -14.93 10.26 0.28
CA GLU A 343 -14.01 9.24 0.74
C GLU A 343 -13.19 9.61 1.97
N TYR A 344 -13.15 10.88 2.40
CA TYR A 344 -12.27 11.27 3.52
C TYR A 344 -13.01 11.35 4.86
N PRO A 345 -12.37 10.91 5.95
CA PRO A 345 -12.86 11.22 7.28
C PRO A 345 -12.81 12.72 7.57
N LYS A 346 -13.68 13.17 8.46
CA LYS A 346 -13.72 14.57 8.89
C LYS A 346 -12.37 14.97 9.52
N GLY A 347 -11.79 16.06 9.03
CA GLY A 347 -10.51 16.59 9.55
C GLY A 347 -9.28 15.80 9.12
N PHE A 348 -9.42 14.93 8.11
CA PHE A 348 -8.30 14.21 7.52
C PHE A 348 -7.62 15.04 6.41
N ASP A 349 -6.41 14.64 6.02
CA ASP A 349 -5.68 15.26 4.92
C ASP A 349 -6.29 14.83 3.57
N TYR A 350 -7.02 15.74 2.93
CA TYR A 350 -7.69 15.54 1.64
C TYR A 350 -6.72 15.46 0.46
N SER A 351 -5.41 15.62 0.67
CA SER A 351 -4.39 15.33 -0.32
C SER A 351 -3.87 13.89 -0.26
N SER A 352 -4.35 13.07 0.67
CA SER A 352 -3.98 11.65 0.72
C SER A 352 -4.68 10.84 -0.36
N VAL A 353 -3.99 9.88 -0.97
CA VAL A 353 -4.54 8.97 -1.96
C VAL A 353 -5.06 7.72 -1.28
N PHE A 354 -6.34 7.40 -1.48
CA PHE A 354 -6.94 6.14 -1.06
C PHE A 354 -6.37 4.98 -1.89
N LEU A 355 -5.88 3.93 -1.24
CA LEU A 355 -5.30 2.75 -1.89
C LEU A 355 -6.20 1.52 -1.82
N ALA A 356 -6.74 1.23 -0.64
CA ALA A 356 -7.58 0.06 -0.42
C ALA A 356 -8.47 0.23 0.81
N ARG A 357 -9.56 -0.53 0.84
CA ARG A 357 -10.38 -0.74 2.04
C ARG A 357 -10.20 -2.16 2.56
N ILE A 358 -9.89 -2.29 3.83
CA ILE A 358 -9.74 -3.55 4.54
C ILE A 358 -10.99 -3.75 5.38
N SER A 359 -11.63 -4.91 5.23
CA SER A 359 -12.75 -5.33 6.06
C SER A 359 -12.29 -6.47 6.96
N ILE A 360 -12.27 -6.22 8.27
CA ILE A 360 -11.81 -7.20 9.26
C ILE A 360 -13.05 -7.76 9.97
N PRO A 361 -13.37 -9.06 9.84
CA PRO A 361 -14.50 -9.66 10.53
C PRO A 361 -14.44 -9.41 12.02
N ALA A 362 -15.57 -8.98 12.58
CA ALA A 362 -15.66 -8.58 13.97
C ALA A 362 -17.00 -8.92 14.61
N THR A 363 -16.95 -9.33 15.88
CA THR A 363 -18.09 -9.70 16.72
C THR A 363 -18.15 -8.84 17.98
N THR A 364 -19.31 -8.76 18.63
CA THR A 364 -19.46 -8.10 19.93
C THR A 364 -18.73 -8.93 21.01
N GLY A 365 -17.53 -8.50 21.42
CA GLY A 365 -16.70 -9.20 22.43
C GLY A 365 -15.28 -8.61 22.56
N THR A 366 -14.42 -9.22 23.39
CA THR A 366 -13.04 -8.76 23.61
C THR A 366 -12.02 -9.88 23.35
N PRO A 367 -11.09 -9.73 22.38
CA PRO A 367 -11.05 -8.69 21.34
C PRO A 367 -12.13 -8.92 20.27
N PRO A 368 -12.73 -7.87 19.70
CA PRO A 368 -13.88 -8.01 18.81
C PRO A 368 -13.51 -8.44 17.39
N TYR A 369 -12.26 -8.76 17.03
CA TYR A 369 -11.82 -8.88 15.63
C TYR A 369 -11.07 -10.17 15.29
N ASN A 370 -11.22 -10.64 14.05
CA ASN A 370 -10.49 -11.78 13.47
C ASN A 370 -9.72 -11.36 12.23
N VAL A 371 -8.41 -11.15 12.39
CA VAL A 371 -7.51 -10.75 11.30
C VAL A 371 -7.21 -11.87 10.29
N ASN A 372 -7.47 -13.13 10.64
CA ASN A 372 -7.17 -14.27 9.75
C ASN A 372 -8.15 -14.42 8.59
N GLN A 373 -9.27 -13.69 8.62
CA GLN A 373 -10.29 -13.71 7.60
C GLN A 373 -10.57 -12.32 7.04
N LEU A 374 -9.61 -11.39 7.18
CA LEU A 374 -9.74 -10.07 6.59
C LEU A 374 -9.83 -10.16 5.08
N THR A 375 -10.55 -9.22 4.49
CA THR A 375 -10.64 -9.03 3.03
C THR A 375 -10.14 -7.65 2.67
N ILE A 376 -9.55 -7.51 1.47
CA ILE A 376 -9.02 -6.23 0.99
C ILE A 376 -9.64 -5.93 -0.37
N ASP A 377 -10.30 -4.79 -0.45
CA ASP A 377 -10.75 -4.19 -1.70
C ASP A 377 -9.70 -3.21 -2.20
N ASN A 378 -8.94 -3.66 -3.20
CA ASN A 378 -7.94 -2.87 -3.92
C ASN A 378 -8.51 -2.18 -5.16
N LEU A 379 -9.76 -2.45 -5.55
CA LEU A 379 -10.30 -2.06 -6.86
C LEU A 379 -11.21 -0.84 -6.79
N SER A 380 -11.78 -0.54 -5.62
CA SER A 380 -12.58 0.67 -5.41
C SER A 380 -11.78 1.99 -5.30
N ARG A 381 -10.48 1.97 -5.61
CA ARG A 381 -9.64 3.18 -5.71
C ARG A 381 -9.73 3.82 -7.10
N LEU A 382 -9.24 5.05 -7.19
CA LEU A 382 -9.06 5.70 -8.49
C LEU A 382 -7.78 5.18 -9.17
N PHE A 383 -7.88 4.87 -10.47
CA PHE A 383 -6.77 4.44 -11.30
C PHE A 383 -6.49 5.43 -12.41
N LEU A 384 -5.21 5.67 -12.67
CA LEU A 384 -4.75 6.50 -13.77
C LEU A 384 -4.30 5.58 -14.89
N TYR A 385 -5.09 5.52 -15.95
CA TYR A 385 -4.80 4.64 -17.09
C TYR A 385 -3.80 5.31 -18.04
N PRO A 386 -2.61 4.72 -18.27
CA PRO A 386 -1.69 5.24 -19.26
C PRO A 386 -2.32 5.19 -20.66
N ALA A 387 -2.08 6.22 -21.48
CA ALA A 387 -2.66 6.30 -22.83
C ALA A 387 -2.31 5.08 -23.71
N SER A 388 -1.12 4.49 -23.51
CA SER A 388 -0.71 3.25 -24.18
C SER A 388 -1.55 2.03 -23.78
N LEU A 389 -1.95 1.93 -22.50
CA LEU A 389 -2.81 0.87 -22.02
C LEU A 389 -4.22 1.00 -22.61
N VAL A 390 -4.74 2.22 -22.68
CA VAL A 390 -6.03 2.52 -23.32
C VAL A 390 -5.96 2.24 -24.82
N ALA A 391 -4.87 2.64 -25.50
CA ALA A 391 -4.66 2.33 -26.92
C ALA A 391 -4.68 0.81 -27.15
N ARG A 392 -3.95 0.04 -26.33
CA ARG A 392 -3.93 -1.42 -26.42
C ARG A 392 -5.29 -2.05 -26.16
N SER A 393 -6.06 -1.55 -25.20
CA SER A 393 -7.39 -2.09 -24.88
C SER A 393 -8.40 -1.91 -26.01
N ILE A 394 -8.21 -0.89 -26.86
CA ILE A 394 -9.01 -0.65 -28.08
C ILE A 394 -8.36 -1.23 -29.36
N GLY A 395 -7.34 -2.07 -29.22
CA GLY A 395 -6.70 -2.79 -30.32
C GLY A 395 -5.60 -2.04 -31.07
N LEU A 396 -5.21 -0.83 -30.62
CA LEU A 396 -4.03 -0.13 -31.13
C LEU A 396 -2.79 -0.68 -30.41
N THR A 397 -2.04 -1.54 -31.10
CA THR A 397 -0.76 -2.04 -30.61
C THR A 397 0.37 -1.18 -31.15
N SER A 398 1.42 -0.96 -30.36
CA SER A 398 2.62 -0.21 -30.77
C SER A 398 3.56 -1.03 -31.68
N GLY A 399 3.03 -1.99 -32.43
CA GLY A 399 3.77 -3.02 -33.16
C GLY A 399 3.66 -4.39 -32.50
N GLY A 400 3.88 -5.45 -33.29
CA GLY A 400 3.96 -6.82 -32.78
C GLY A 400 5.24 -6.98 -31.96
N GLU A 401 5.12 -7.47 -30.72
CA GLU A 401 6.26 -8.00 -29.98
C GLU A 401 6.79 -9.22 -30.76
N SER A 402 8.00 -9.08 -31.33
CA SER A 402 8.79 -10.18 -31.90
C SER A 402 9.64 -10.85 -30.84
#